data_AF-A0A959NMQ5-F1
#
_entry.id   AF-A0A959NMQ5-F1
#
_cell.length_a   1.000
_cell.length_b   1.000
_cell.length_c   1.000
_cell.angle_alpha   90.00
_cell.angle_beta   90.00
_cell.angle_gamma   90.00
#
_symmetry.space_group_name_H-M   'P 1'
#
loop_
_entity.id
_entity.type
_entity.pdbx_description
1 polymer ?
#
loop_
_entity_poly.entity_id
_entity_poly.type
_entity_poly.pdbx_seq_one_letter_code
_entity_poly.pdbx_strand_id
1 'polypeptide(L)'
;MNLQHFASDLKSQNHFIKASFGGFQGSGKTRTATEFLIGAYKELKCTKPVLFLDNEKGSRFLIPLLKKNKIPVMVKDTTNLADVIQALQYLENNEIDFLFIDSLTKIYYKFIKDYKVKNR
;
A
#
# COMPACT_ATOMS: atom_id res chain seq x y z
N MET A 1 -15.99 -25.02 34.30
CA MET A 1 -15.45 -25.33 32.95
C MET A 1 -14.21 -24.48 32.76
N ASN A 2 -13.08 -25.03 32.33
CA ASN A 2 -11.85 -24.25 32.18
C ASN A 2 -11.77 -23.60 30.78
N LEU A 3 -10.96 -22.54 30.64
CA LEU A 3 -10.86 -21.75 29.40
C LEU A 3 -10.43 -22.60 28.21
N GLN A 4 -9.47 -23.52 28.37
CA GLN A 4 -9.02 -24.41 27.30
C GLN A 4 -10.08 -25.46 26.89
N HIS A 5 -11.08 -25.73 27.73
CA HIS A 5 -12.24 -26.56 27.39
C HIS A 5 -13.39 -25.76 26.77
N PHE A 6 -13.41 -24.44 26.96
CA PHE A 6 -14.46 -23.55 26.45
C PHE A 6 -14.06 -22.90 25.11
N ALA A 7 -12.77 -22.60 24.92
CA ALA A 7 -12.26 -21.89 23.76
C ALA A 7 -10.91 -22.45 23.30
N SER A 8 -10.62 -22.24 22.01
CA SER A 8 -9.34 -22.58 21.38
C SER A 8 -8.58 -21.32 21.00
N ASP A 9 -7.28 -21.49 20.71
CA ASP A 9 -6.46 -20.40 20.18
C ASP A 9 -7.06 -19.83 18.89
N LEU A 10 -7.11 -18.50 18.83
CA LEU A 10 -7.42 -17.79 17.59
C LEU A 10 -6.20 -17.88 16.67
N LYS A 11 -6.31 -18.67 15.59
CA LYS A 11 -5.24 -18.82 14.58
C LYS A 11 -5.66 -18.18 13.27
N SER A 12 -4.83 -17.28 12.75
CA SER A 12 -4.99 -16.75 11.40
C SER A 12 -4.60 -17.80 10.36
N GLN A 13 -5.49 -18.08 9.40
CA GLN A 13 -5.21 -19.03 8.31
C GLN A 13 -4.65 -18.34 7.06
N ASN A 14 -4.98 -17.06 6.83
CA ASN A 14 -4.56 -16.29 5.67
C ASN A 14 -3.99 -14.94 6.13
N HIS A 15 -2.79 -14.61 5.65
CA HIS A 15 -2.13 -13.35 5.98
C HIS A 15 -2.14 -12.44 4.76
N PHE A 16 -3.18 -11.61 4.64
CA PHE A 16 -3.22 -10.52 3.66
C PHE A 16 -3.60 -9.23 4.36
N ILE A 17 -3.12 -8.10 3.84
CA ILE A 17 -3.36 -6.78 4.42
C ILE A 17 -3.90 -5.86 3.35
N LYS A 18 -5.05 -5.24 3.64
CA LYS A 18 -5.59 -4.11 2.90
C LYS A 18 -5.93 -3.02 3.89
N ALA A 19 -5.26 -1.87 3.79
CA ALA A 19 -5.43 -0.76 4.71
C ALA A 19 -5.57 0.56 3.95
N SER A 20 -6.37 1.47 4.51
CA SER A 20 -6.52 2.84 4.02
C SER A 20 -6.29 3.81 5.17
N PHE A 21 -5.57 4.89 4.90
CA PHE A 21 -5.26 5.93 5.87
C PHE A 21 -5.93 7.22 5.41
N GLY A 22 -7.07 7.55 6.01
CA GLY A 22 -7.86 8.76 5.71
C GLY A 22 -7.52 9.93 6.63
N GLY A 23 -7.72 11.16 6.15
CA GLY A 23 -7.46 12.38 6.92
C GLY A 23 -7.10 13.60 6.08
N PHE A 24 -7.12 14.77 6.69
CA PHE A 24 -6.81 16.04 6.04
C PHE A 24 -5.33 16.15 5.62
N GLN A 25 -5.02 17.06 4.69
CA GLN A 25 -3.64 17.34 4.32
C GLN A 25 -2.82 17.73 5.56
N GLY A 26 -1.60 17.23 5.67
CA GLY A 26 -0.74 17.49 6.84
C GLY A 26 -1.03 16.63 8.07
N SER A 27 -2.07 15.78 8.08
CA SER A 27 -2.43 14.96 9.25
C SER A 27 -1.51 13.75 9.51
N GLY A 28 -0.37 13.65 8.82
CA GLY A 28 0.60 12.56 9.02
C GLY A 28 0.31 11.24 8.31
N LYS A 29 -0.73 11.14 7.47
CA LYS A 29 -1.17 9.89 6.81
C LYS A 29 -0.03 9.10 6.18
N THR A 30 0.75 9.73 5.31
CA THR A 30 1.86 9.08 4.59
C THR A 30 2.91 8.53 5.55
N ARG A 31 3.20 9.25 6.65
CA ARG A 31 4.11 8.76 7.68
C ARG A 31 3.54 7.55 8.42
N THR A 32 2.29 7.64 8.89
CA THR A 32 1.61 6.55 9.60
C THR A 32 1.51 5.30 8.73
N ALA A 33 1.13 5.45 7.45
CA ALA A 33 1.05 4.35 6.50
C ALA A 33 2.41 3.69 6.27
N THR A 34 3.50 4.47 6.28
CA THR A 34 4.86 3.94 6.12
C THR A 34 5.33 3.18 7.36
N GLU A 35 5.09 3.69 8.57
CA GLU A 35 5.41 2.97 9.81
C GLU A 35 4.63 1.65 9.89
N PHE A 36 3.35 1.68 9.51
CA PHE A 36 2.53 0.47 9.38
C PHE A 36 3.13 -0.51 8.37
N LEU A 37 3.50 -0.03 7.18
CA LEU A 37 4.15 -0.84 6.15
C LEU A 37 5.44 -1.49 6.67
N ILE A 38 6.28 -0.76 7.41
CA ILE A 38 7.51 -1.31 7.99
C ILE A 38 7.22 -2.44 8.97
N GLY A 39 6.22 -2.28 9.83
CA GLY A 39 5.78 -3.33 10.76
C GLY A 39 5.27 -4.55 10.01
N ALA A 40 4.33 -4.34 9.08
CA ALA A 40 3.71 -5.39 8.29
C ALA A 40 4.74 -6.17 7.44
N TYR A 41 5.66 -5.48 6.78
CA TYR A 41 6.71 -6.08 5.95
C TYR A 41 7.60 -7.03 6.76
N LYS A 42 7.92 -6.67 8.00
CA LYS A 42 8.72 -7.51 8.92
C LYS A 42 7.93 -8.69 9.45
N GLU A 43 6.71 -8.46 9.90
CA GLU A 43 5.84 -9.50 10.47
C GLU A 43 5.52 -10.60 9.45
N LEU A 44 5.22 -10.18 8.22
CA LEU A 44 4.95 -11.08 7.10
C LEU A 44 6.22 -11.67 6.49
N LYS A 45 7.41 -11.31 6.99
CA LYS A 45 8.72 -11.77 6.50
C LYS A 45 8.89 -11.54 5.00
N CYS A 46 8.41 -10.41 4.51
CA CYS A 46 8.54 -10.01 3.12
C CYS A 46 10.02 -9.86 2.73
N THR A 47 10.32 -10.16 1.47
CA THR A 47 11.66 -10.12 0.90
C THR A 47 11.72 -9.40 -0.45
N LYS A 48 10.57 -9.26 -1.13
CA LYS A 48 10.45 -8.62 -2.44
C LYS A 48 10.15 -7.13 -2.31
N PRO A 49 10.40 -6.36 -3.37
CA PRO A 49 10.19 -4.92 -3.35
C PRO A 49 8.78 -4.50 -2.93
N VAL A 50 8.69 -3.36 -2.26
CA VAL A 50 7.46 -2.58 -2.17
C VAL A 50 7.36 -1.69 -3.41
N LEU A 51 6.21 -1.72 -4.09
CA LEU A 51 5.91 -0.81 -5.19
C LEU A 51 5.12 0.39 -4.69
N PHE A 52 5.65 1.59 -4.93
CA PHE A 52 4.99 2.85 -4.67
C PHE A 52 4.40 3.40 -5.97
N LEU A 53 3.10 3.68 -5.98
CA LEU A 53 2.47 4.53 -6.97
C LEU A 53 2.29 5.92 -6.35
N ASP A 54 3.10 6.87 -6.78
CA ASP A 54 3.15 8.22 -6.19
C ASP A 54 2.58 9.26 -7.17
N ASN A 55 1.71 10.14 -6.66
CA ASN A 55 1.25 11.32 -7.36
C ASN A 55 1.23 12.57 -6.47
N GLU A 56 1.76 12.45 -5.26
CA GLU A 56 1.89 13.54 -4.29
C GLU A 56 3.35 13.91 -4.03
N LYS A 57 4.31 13.17 -4.62
CA LYS A 57 5.77 13.29 -4.43
C LYS A 57 6.19 13.10 -2.97
N GLY A 58 5.29 12.59 -2.12
CA GLY A 58 5.50 12.39 -0.69
C GLY A 58 6.46 11.25 -0.38
N SER A 59 6.60 10.29 -1.30
CA SER A 59 7.45 9.12 -1.12
C SER A 59 8.93 9.47 -0.88
N ARG A 60 9.40 10.60 -1.42
CA ARG A 60 10.78 11.07 -1.29
C ARG A 60 11.19 11.31 0.16
N PHE A 61 10.25 11.77 0.99
CA PHE A 61 10.49 12.02 2.42
C PHE A 61 10.60 10.71 3.23
N LEU A 62 10.20 9.58 2.66
CA LEU A 62 10.21 8.28 3.30
C LEU A 62 11.49 7.49 3.04
N ILE A 63 12.30 7.90 2.05
CA ILE A 63 13.54 7.21 1.65
C ILE A 63 14.46 6.90 2.84
N PRO A 64 14.76 7.85 3.75
CA PRO A 64 15.64 7.56 4.89
C PRO A 64 15.06 6.49 5.82
N LEU A 65 13.75 6.52 6.03
CA LEU A 65 13.04 5.59 6.92
C LEU A 65 13.03 4.17 6.33
N LEU A 66 12.78 4.04 5.03
CA LEU A 66 12.79 2.76 4.31
C LEU A 66 14.20 2.17 4.23
N LYS A 67 15.21 3.00 3.93
CA LYS A 67 16.63 2.60 3.92
C LYS A 67 17.10 2.10 5.29
N LYS A 68 16.74 2.82 6.37
CA LYS A 68 17.05 2.40 7.75
C LYS A 68 16.51 1.01 8.06
N ASN A 69 15.37 0.65 7.51
CA ASN A 69 14.72 -0.65 7.70
C ASN A 69 15.09 -1.70 6.64
N LYS A 70 16.01 -1.38 5.71
CA LYS A 70 16.46 -2.26 4.62
C LYS A 70 15.31 -2.78 3.74
N ILE A 71 14.27 -1.98 3.53
CA ILE A 71 13.13 -2.34 2.68
C ILE A 71 13.44 -1.93 1.23
N PRO A 72 13.50 -2.86 0.27
CA PRO A 72 13.63 -2.52 -1.15
C PRO A 72 12.36 -1.85 -1.64
N VAL A 73 12.50 -0.70 -2.30
CA VAL A 73 11.36 0.06 -2.81
C VAL A 73 11.57 0.46 -4.26
N MET A 74 10.55 0.24 -5.07
CA MET A 74 10.42 0.75 -6.45
C MET A 74 9.30 1.78 -6.48
N VAL A 75 9.43 2.81 -7.31
CA VAL A 75 8.44 3.88 -7.41
C VAL A 75 8.06 4.15 -8.87
N LYS A 76 6.77 4.40 -9.11
CA LYS A 76 6.23 4.91 -10.36
C LYS A 76 5.39 6.15 -10.08
N ASP A 77 5.82 7.28 -10.65
CA ASP A 77 5.03 8.50 -10.62
C ASP A 77 3.84 8.35 -11.60
N THR A 78 2.60 8.30 -11.12
CA THR A 78 1.43 8.08 -12.00
C THR A 78 0.10 8.60 -11.43
N THR A 79 -0.76 9.05 -12.35
CA THR A 79 -2.17 9.37 -12.07
C THR A 79 -3.14 8.48 -12.86
N ASN A 80 -2.64 7.45 -13.56
CA ASN A 80 -3.43 6.63 -14.47
C ASN A 80 -3.98 5.39 -13.77
N LEU A 81 -5.27 5.08 -13.99
CA LEU A 81 -5.90 3.88 -13.44
C LEU A 81 -5.26 2.59 -13.98
N ALA A 82 -4.82 2.59 -15.24
CA ALA A 82 -4.15 1.43 -15.87
C ALA A 82 -2.90 1.00 -15.10
N ASP A 83 -2.17 1.94 -14.50
CA ASP A 83 -0.97 1.63 -13.73
C ASP A 83 -1.30 1.00 -12.37
N VAL A 84 -2.45 1.34 -11.78
CA VAL A 84 -2.94 0.66 -10.57
C VAL A 84 -3.31 -0.79 -10.89
N ILE A 85 -3.98 -1.03 -12.02
CA ILE A 85 -4.33 -2.37 -12.47
C ILE A 85 -3.06 -3.20 -12.72
N GLN A 86 -2.07 -2.63 -13.41
CA GLN A 86 -0.79 -3.30 -13.64
C GLN A 86 -0.05 -3.60 -12.32
N ALA A 87 -0.08 -2.68 -11.36
CA ALA A 87 0.54 -2.89 -10.05
C ALA A 87 -0.12 -4.02 -9.25
N LEU A 88 -1.43 -4.19 -9.37
CA LEU A 88 -2.14 -5.33 -8.78
C LEU A 88 -1.70 -6.65 -9.43
N GLN A 89 -1.48 -6.68 -10.74
CA GLN A 89 -0.96 -7.87 -11.42
C GLN A 89 0.44 -8.24 -10.93
N TYR A 90 1.32 -7.27 -10.67
CA TYR A 90 2.63 -7.56 -10.07
C TYR A 90 2.51 -8.17 -8.67
N LEU A 91 1.51 -7.75 -7.89
CA LEU A 91 1.24 -8.34 -6.58
C LEU A 91 0.72 -9.78 -6.71
N GLU A 92 -0.23 -10.03 -7.62
CA GLU A 92 -0.79 -11.36 -7.92
C GLU A 92 0.27 -12.32 -8.46
N ASN A 93 1.14 -11.84 -9.34
CA ASN A 93 2.26 -12.60 -9.91
C ASN A 93 3.43 -12.78 -8.93
N ASN A 94 3.31 -12.26 -7.71
CA ASN A 94 4.33 -12.37 -6.67
C ASN A 94 5.67 -11.73 -7.12
N GLU A 95 5.62 -10.63 -7.87
CA GLU A 95 6.80 -9.84 -8.26
C GLU A 95 7.15 -8.80 -7.18
N ILE A 96 6.14 -8.35 -6.43
CA ILE A 96 6.23 -7.43 -5.30
C ILE A 96 5.52 -8.03 -4.09
N ASP A 97 5.93 -7.67 -2.87
CA ASP A 97 5.27 -8.14 -1.64
C ASP A 97 4.24 -7.13 -1.10
N PHE A 98 4.36 -5.85 -1.50
CA PHE A 98 3.47 -4.79 -1.04
C PHE A 98 3.25 -3.73 -2.12
N LEU A 99 2.03 -3.23 -2.20
CA LEU A 99 1.63 -2.10 -3.01
C LEU A 99 1.24 -0.92 -2.11
N PHE A 100 1.87 0.23 -2.31
CA PHE A 100 1.60 1.48 -1.62
C PHE A 100 1.14 2.54 -2.63
N ILE A 101 0.00 3.20 -2.40
CA ILE A 101 -0.56 4.19 -3.32
C ILE A 101 -0.77 5.52 -2.61
N ASP A 102 -0.07 6.57 -3.04
CA ASP A 102 -0.15 7.92 -2.47
C ASP A 102 -0.43 8.96 -3.57
N SER A 103 -1.68 9.28 -3.87
CA SER A 103 -2.94 8.78 -3.30
C SER A 103 -3.89 8.22 -4.37
N LEU A 104 -4.84 7.36 -3.97
CA LEU A 104 -5.89 6.87 -4.88
C LEU A 104 -6.83 7.98 -5.37
N THR A 105 -6.99 9.05 -4.59
CA THR A 105 -7.92 10.15 -4.88
C THR A 105 -7.61 10.83 -6.21
N LYS A 106 -6.34 11.18 -6.47
CA LYS A 106 -5.95 11.84 -7.74
C LYS A 106 -6.16 10.92 -8.94
N ILE A 107 -5.92 9.62 -8.78
CA ILE A 107 -6.13 8.62 -9.82
C ILE A 107 -7.62 8.54 -10.18
N TYR A 108 -8.49 8.45 -9.17
CA TYR A 108 -9.94 8.40 -9.36
C TYR A 108 -10.47 9.66 -10.06
N TYR A 109 -10.08 10.85 -9.63
CA TYR A 109 -10.53 12.09 -10.25
C TYR A 109 -10.07 12.22 -11.71
N LYS A 110 -8.83 11.82 -12.02
CA LYS A 110 -8.36 11.78 -13.40
C LYS A 110 -9.17 10.80 -14.24
N PHE A 111 -9.41 9.59 -13.74
CA PHE A 111 -10.20 8.58 -14.45
C PHE A 111 -11.61 9.10 -14.80
N ILE A 112 -12.32 9.67 -13.82
CA ILE A 112 -13.66 10.22 -14.06
C ILE A 112 -13.64 11.38 -15.07
N LYS A 113 -12.64 12.26 -14.98
CA LYS A 113 -12.48 13.35 -15.95
C LYS A 113 -12.28 12.81 -17.36
N ASP A 114 -11.36 11.87 -17.54
CA ASP A 114 -11.04 11.30 -18.85
C ASP A 114 -12.23 10.51 -19.43
N TYR A 115 -12.95 9.75 -18.59
CA TYR A 115 -14.17 9.06 -18.98
C TYR A 115 -15.24 10.02 -19.50
N LYS A 116 -15.47 11.14 -18.80
CA LYS A 116 -16.44 12.16 -19.23
C LYS A 116 -16.06 12.84 -20.54
N VAL A 117 -14.77 13.04 -20.79
CA VAL A 117 -14.29 13.62 -22.06
C VAL A 117 -14.49 12.65 -23.22
N LYS A 118 -14.21 11.35 -23.01
CA LYS A 118 -14.33 10.32 -24.05
C LYS A 118 -15.78 10.04 -24.48
N ASN A 119 -16.74 10.18 -23.56
CA ASN A 119 -18.15 9.85 -23.79
C ASN A 119 -19.04 11.10 -23.92
N ARG A 120 -18.45 12.25 -24.25
CA ARG A 120 -19.17 13.45 -24.68
C ARG A 120 -19.19 13.51 -26.20
#